data_AF-A0A2G4HA24-F1
#
_entry.id   AF-A0A2G4HA24-F1
#
_cell.length_a   1.000
_cell.length_b   1.000
_cell.length_c   1.000
_cell.angle_alpha   90.00
_cell.angle_beta   90.00
_cell.angle_gamma   90.00
#
_symmetry.space_group_name_H-M   'P 1'
#
loop_
_entity.id
_entity.type
_entity.pdbx_description
1 polymer ?
#
loop_
_entity_poly.entity_id
_entity_poly.type
_entity_poly.pdbx_seq_one_letter_code
_entity_poly.pdbx_strand_id
1 'polypeptide(L)'
;MLLGSTIVPIYVCVYYFWHNQLYIKWQELVVIPIINRAFFINIPQEFYCIVAALAFLFLVSALKFLTGADSSALKTKTGISVMIWFLVFAILGLLVAQNLSVAGIIFAFFPISIFCGNYFLQARRAWLSEFIFLTLLLSIGCTYAIHLKWIVF
;
A
#
# COMPACT_ATOMS: atom_id res chain seq x y z
N MET A 1 -17.65 17.32 -16.99
CA MET A 1 -17.34 17.50 -15.56
C MET A 1 -15.87 17.23 -15.18
N LEU A 2 -15.14 16.37 -15.90
CA LEU A 2 -13.72 16.08 -15.62
C LEU A 2 -12.76 17.28 -15.83
N LEU A 3 -13.04 18.16 -16.78
CA LEU A 3 -12.21 19.34 -17.08
C LEU A 3 -12.05 20.32 -15.91
N GLY A 4 -13.11 20.53 -15.12
CA GLY A 4 -13.02 21.39 -13.93
C GLY A 4 -12.21 20.76 -12.80
N SER A 5 -12.29 19.44 -12.65
CA SER A 5 -11.54 18.70 -11.63
C SER A 5 -10.04 18.65 -11.91
N THR A 6 -9.62 18.71 -13.18
CA THR A 6 -8.20 18.68 -13.56
C THR A 6 -7.57 20.07 -13.63
N ILE A 7 -8.32 21.11 -13.93
CA ILE A 7 -7.81 22.49 -14.00
C ILE A 7 -7.29 22.99 -12.65
N VAL A 8 -8.01 22.70 -11.56
CA VAL A 8 -7.64 23.14 -10.21
C VAL A 8 -6.26 22.60 -9.79
N PRO A 9 -5.96 21.29 -9.84
CA PRO A 9 -4.65 20.78 -9.46
C PRO A 9 -3.53 21.28 -10.41
N ILE A 10 -3.80 21.43 -11.71
CA ILE A 10 -2.80 21.98 -12.65
C ILE A 10 -2.45 23.43 -12.30
N TYR A 11 -3.47 24.27 -12.04
CA TYR A 11 -3.26 25.66 -11.64
C TYR A 11 -2.46 25.74 -10.33
N VAL A 12 -2.82 24.92 -9.34
CA VAL A 12 -2.10 24.83 -8.07
C VAL A 12 -0.64 24.45 -8.30
N CYS A 13 -0.36 23.41 -9.09
CA CYS A 13 1.02 23.01 -9.41
C CYS A 13 1.82 24.12 -10.09
N VAL A 14 1.24 24.81 -11.08
CA VAL A 14 1.90 25.91 -11.79
C VAL A 14 2.16 27.09 -10.86
N TYR A 15 1.19 27.44 -10.00
CA TYR A 15 1.34 28.51 -9.01
C TYR A 15 2.49 28.22 -8.04
N TYR A 16 2.54 27.00 -7.47
CA TYR A 16 3.61 26.57 -6.57
C TYR A 16 4.97 26.50 -7.28
N PHE A 17 5.00 26.10 -8.55
CA PHE A 17 6.21 26.08 -9.37
C PHE A 17 6.76 27.50 -9.60
N TRP A 18 5.90 28.44 -10.01
CA TRP A 18 6.29 29.83 -10.28
C TRP A 18 6.84 30.56 -9.07
N HIS A 19 6.34 30.25 -7.87
CA HIS A 19 6.79 30.87 -6.62
C HIS A 19 7.98 30.11 -5.98
N ASN A 20 8.57 29.14 -6.68
CA ASN A 20 9.66 28.28 -6.19
C ASN A 20 9.31 27.50 -4.90
N GLN A 21 8.04 27.53 -4.50
CA GLN A 21 7.51 26.86 -3.31
C GLN A 21 7.42 25.35 -3.54
N LEU A 22 7.31 24.91 -4.80
CA LEU A 22 7.26 23.49 -5.14
C LEU A 22 8.56 22.78 -4.75
N TYR A 23 9.72 23.38 -5.03
CA TYR A 23 11.01 22.82 -4.64
C TYR A 23 11.18 22.79 -3.12
N ILE A 24 10.82 23.88 -2.44
CA ILE A 24 10.91 23.99 -0.98
C ILE A 24 9.97 22.96 -0.31
N LYS A 25 8.71 22.88 -0.74
CA LYS A 25 7.74 21.92 -0.21
C LYS A 25 8.09 20.48 -0.55
N TRP A 26 8.67 20.22 -1.71
CA TRP A 26 9.20 18.90 -2.06
C TRP A 26 10.33 18.49 -1.11
N GLN A 27 11.27 19.40 -0.85
CA GLN A 27 12.34 19.17 0.13
C GLN A 27 11.75 18.93 1.53
N GLU A 28 10.86 19.79 2.02
CA GLU A 28 10.27 19.72 3.37
C GLU A 28 9.37 18.50 3.59
N LEU A 29 8.55 18.13 2.60
CA LEU A 29 7.51 17.10 2.77
C LEU A 29 7.93 15.71 2.29
N VAL A 30 8.89 15.62 1.38
CA VAL A 30 9.31 14.36 0.76
C VAL A 30 10.76 14.05 1.10
N VAL A 31 11.70 14.91 0.71
CA VAL A 31 13.14 14.59 0.78
C VAL A 31 13.66 14.54 2.22
N ILE A 32 13.41 15.60 3.00
CA ILE A 32 13.89 15.73 4.38
C ILE A 32 13.31 14.63 5.28
N PRO A 33 12.00 14.30 5.23
CA PRO A 33 11.44 13.17 5.97
C PRO A 33 12.05 11.82 5.61
N ILE A 34 12.44 11.61 4.36
CA ILE A 34 13.08 10.36 3.91
C ILE A 34 14.53 10.28 4.42
N ILE A 35 15.30 11.38 4.32
CA ILE A 35 16.71 11.41 4.72
C ILE A 35 16.87 11.35 6.25
N ASN A 36 16.07 12.13 6.98
CA ASN A 36 16.16 12.21 8.45
C ASN A 36 15.38 11.07 9.15
N ARG A 37 14.88 10.09 8.39
CA ARG A 37 14.16 8.97 8.96
C ARG A 37 15.14 8.03 9.66
N ALA A 38 15.01 7.94 10.97
CA ALA A 38 15.48 6.74 11.65
C ALA A 38 14.49 5.61 11.32
N PHE A 39 14.97 4.51 10.73
CA PHE A 39 14.14 3.34 10.38
C PHE A 39 13.72 2.55 11.64
N PHE A 40 13.23 3.24 12.67
CA PHE A 40 12.61 2.61 13.82
C PHE A 40 11.17 2.26 13.45
N ILE A 41 11.01 1.05 12.95
CA ILE A 41 9.72 0.42 12.75
C ILE A 41 9.14 0.10 14.13
N ASN A 42 8.35 1.02 14.69
CA ASN A 42 7.63 0.78 15.94
C ASN A 42 6.31 0.06 15.64
N ILE A 43 6.41 -1.23 15.27
CA ILE A 43 5.25 -2.09 15.10
C ILE A 43 4.91 -2.69 16.47
N PRO A 44 3.66 -2.57 16.96
CA PRO A 44 3.26 -3.23 18.19
C PRO A 44 3.46 -4.74 18.06
N GLN A 45 3.94 -5.39 19.12
CA GLN A 45 4.35 -6.80 19.09
C GLN A 45 3.26 -7.74 18.56
N GLU A 46 1.99 -7.40 18.81
CA GLU A 46 0.79 -8.12 18.37
C GLU A 46 0.70 -8.27 16.84
N PHE A 47 1.31 -7.33 16.08
CA PHE A 47 1.25 -7.32 14.62
C PHE A 47 2.41 -8.07 13.94
N TYR A 48 3.45 -8.47 14.67
CA TYR A 48 4.62 -9.11 14.04
C TYR A 48 4.28 -10.40 13.32
N CYS A 49 3.42 -11.26 13.89
CA CYS A 49 2.99 -12.50 13.22
C CYS A 49 2.25 -12.22 11.91
N ILE A 50 1.39 -11.20 11.89
CA ILE A 50 0.58 -10.85 10.73
C ILE A 50 1.47 -10.26 9.63
N VAL A 51 2.36 -9.34 10.00
CA VAL A 51 3.36 -8.76 9.09
C VAL A 51 4.24 -9.85 8.49
N ALA A 52 4.71 -10.81 9.29
CA ALA A 52 5.53 -11.92 8.82
C ALA A 52 4.76 -12.84 7.85
N ALA A 53 3.51 -13.20 8.17
CA ALA A 53 2.67 -14.01 7.30
C ALA A 53 2.40 -13.32 5.95
N LEU A 54 2.13 -12.00 5.97
CA LEU A 54 1.93 -11.21 4.75
C LEU A 54 3.20 -11.07 3.94
N ALA A 55 4.34 -10.82 4.57
CA ALA A 55 5.64 -10.76 3.89
C ALA A 55 5.97 -12.09 3.21
N PHE A 56 5.69 -13.22 3.87
CA PHE A 56 5.85 -14.54 3.30
C PHE A 56 4.91 -14.77 2.10
N LEU A 57 3.63 -14.45 2.23
CA LEU A 57 2.66 -14.56 1.13
C LEU A 57 3.04 -13.67 -0.06
N PHE A 58 3.51 -12.46 0.22
CA PHE A 58 3.99 -11.53 -0.79
C PHE A 58 5.20 -12.08 -1.53
N LEU A 59 6.19 -12.63 -0.82
CA LEU A 59 7.35 -13.28 -1.42
C LEU A 59 6.94 -14.45 -2.32
N VAL A 60 6.04 -15.32 -1.87
CA VAL A 60 5.53 -16.45 -2.66
C VAL A 60 4.82 -15.97 -3.93
N SER A 61 3.98 -14.94 -3.81
CA SER A 61 3.27 -14.33 -4.94
C SER A 61 4.25 -13.69 -5.94
N ALA A 62 5.23 -12.93 -5.44
CA ALA A 62 6.25 -12.26 -6.25
C ALA A 62 7.15 -13.27 -6.98
N LEU A 63 7.62 -14.33 -6.29
CA LEU A 63 8.43 -15.38 -6.91
C LEU A 63 7.67 -16.07 -8.05
N LYS A 64 6.38 -16.37 -7.86
CA LYS A 64 5.60 -16.97 -8.94
C LYS A 64 5.24 -15.99 -10.06
N PHE A 65 5.15 -14.69 -9.76
CA PHE A 65 5.04 -13.68 -10.82
C PHE A 65 6.31 -13.68 -11.70
N LEU A 66 7.50 -13.81 -11.10
CA LEU A 66 8.76 -13.90 -11.84
C LEU A 66 8.89 -15.18 -12.66
N THR A 67 8.38 -16.32 -12.16
CA THR A 67 8.45 -17.61 -12.88
C THR A 67 7.28 -17.86 -13.85
N GLY A 68 6.18 -17.09 -13.75
CA GLY A 68 4.91 -17.33 -14.46
C GLY A 68 4.66 -16.46 -15.70
N ALA A 69 5.67 -15.75 -16.22
CA ALA A 69 5.53 -14.80 -17.32
C ALA A 69 5.05 -15.42 -18.67
N ASP A 70 5.07 -16.75 -18.79
CA ASP A 70 4.70 -17.48 -20.00
C ASP A 70 3.21 -17.82 -20.16
N SER A 71 2.35 -17.49 -19.19
CA SER A 71 0.92 -17.79 -19.33
C SER A 71 0.21 -16.81 -20.28
N SER A 72 -0.31 -17.37 -21.38
CA SER A 72 -0.83 -16.73 -22.59
C SER A 72 -2.22 -16.08 -22.45
N ALA A 73 -2.46 -15.31 -21.38
CA ALA A 73 -3.71 -14.56 -21.20
C ALA A 73 -3.43 -13.05 -21.21
N LEU A 74 -3.56 -12.42 -22.39
CA LEU A 74 -3.40 -10.97 -22.58
C LEU A 74 -4.29 -10.11 -21.64
N LYS A 75 -5.46 -10.63 -21.22
CA LYS A 75 -6.38 -9.95 -20.30
C LYS A 75 -5.92 -9.90 -18.83
N THR A 76 -5.05 -10.81 -18.37
CA THR A 76 -4.50 -10.77 -17.00
C THR A 76 -3.29 -9.85 -16.89
N LYS A 77 -2.54 -9.63 -17.98
CA LYS A 77 -1.33 -8.80 -17.97
C LYS A 77 -1.59 -7.32 -17.62
N THR A 78 -2.68 -6.73 -18.14
CA THR A 78 -3.04 -5.33 -17.83
C THR A 78 -3.48 -5.15 -16.38
N GLY A 79 -4.30 -6.07 -15.85
CA GLY A 79 -4.72 -6.05 -14.45
C GLY A 79 -3.55 -6.19 -13.48
N ILE A 80 -2.60 -7.09 -13.77
CA ILE A 80 -1.40 -7.25 -12.94
C ILE A 80 -0.52 -6.00 -12.98
N SER A 81 -0.34 -5.38 -14.16
CA SER A 81 0.43 -4.14 -14.28
C SER A 81 -0.15 -3.01 -13.42
N VAL A 82 -1.48 -2.83 -13.44
CA VAL A 82 -2.16 -1.85 -12.59
C VAL A 82 -1.93 -2.13 -11.11
N MET A 83 -1.99 -3.40 -10.69
CA MET A 83 -1.72 -3.78 -9.30
C MET A 83 -0.28 -3.53 -8.85
N ILE A 84 0.69 -3.78 -9.73
CA ILE A 84 2.09 -3.46 -9.46
C ILE A 84 2.24 -1.95 -9.23
N TRP A 85 1.60 -1.13 -10.05
CA TRP A 85 1.58 0.32 -9.84
C TRP A 85 0.96 0.71 -8.49
N PHE A 86 -0.18 0.13 -8.12
CA PHE A 86 -0.78 0.35 -6.80
C PHE A 86 0.15 -0.05 -5.66
N LEU A 87 0.90 -1.15 -5.81
CA LEU A 87 1.88 -1.58 -4.84
C LEU A 87 3.06 -0.61 -4.73
N VAL A 88 3.57 -0.10 -5.86
CA VAL A 88 4.61 0.94 -5.89
C VAL A 88 4.10 2.20 -5.20
N PHE A 89 2.89 2.66 -5.49
CA PHE A 89 2.30 3.83 -4.83
C PHE A 89 2.09 3.63 -3.33
N ALA A 90 1.71 2.42 -2.90
CA ALA A 90 1.58 2.10 -1.48
C ALA A 90 2.92 2.15 -0.74
N ILE A 91 3.98 1.60 -1.34
CA ILE A 91 5.35 1.66 -0.78
C ILE A 91 5.83 3.11 -0.72
N LEU A 92 5.66 3.88 -1.81
CA LEU A 92 6.02 5.29 -1.84
C LEU A 92 5.25 6.09 -0.77
N GLY A 93 3.96 5.81 -0.59
CA GLY A 93 3.15 6.41 0.48
C GLY A 93 3.69 6.10 1.88
N LEU A 94 4.11 4.87 2.14
CA LEU A 94 4.77 4.49 3.40
C LEU A 94 6.12 5.18 3.61
N LEU A 95 6.84 5.47 2.52
CA LEU A 95 8.13 6.16 2.58
C LEU A 95 7.97 7.65 2.88
N VAL A 96 6.91 8.28 2.35
CA VAL A 96 6.60 9.70 2.58
C VAL A 96 5.99 9.96 3.96
N ALA A 97 5.27 8.99 4.54
CA ALA A 97 4.66 9.14 5.85
C ALA A 97 5.73 9.37 6.95
N GLN A 98 5.71 10.53 7.62
CA GLN A 98 6.71 10.88 8.64
C GLN A 98 6.76 9.88 9.80
N ASN A 99 5.60 9.31 10.18
CA ASN A 99 5.50 8.23 11.16
C ASN A 99 4.88 7.00 10.50
N LEU A 100 5.54 5.83 10.64
CA LEU A 100 4.93 4.53 10.33
C LEU A 100 3.85 4.24 11.39
N SER A 101 2.71 4.88 11.24
CA SER A 101 1.53 4.53 12.01
C SER A 101 0.99 3.19 11.53
N VAL A 102 0.35 2.45 12.44
CA VAL A 102 -0.35 1.21 12.12
C VAL A 102 -1.36 1.43 10.99
N ALA A 103 -2.00 2.60 10.94
CA ALA A 103 -2.90 2.99 9.86
C ALA A 103 -2.21 3.04 8.48
N GLY A 104 -0.99 3.55 8.40
CA GLY A 104 -0.22 3.57 7.15
C GLY A 104 0.11 2.16 6.65
N ILE A 105 0.53 1.28 7.56
CA ILE A 105 0.84 -0.12 7.26
C ILE A 105 -0.42 -0.86 6.79
N ILE A 106 -1.57 -0.63 7.45
CA ILE A 106 -2.86 -1.18 7.03
C ILE A 106 -3.24 -0.70 5.63
N PHE A 107 -3.02 0.57 5.31
CA PHE A 107 -3.32 1.10 3.98
C PHE A 107 -2.51 0.41 2.89
N ALA A 108 -1.23 0.10 3.16
CA ALA A 108 -0.40 -0.66 2.24
C ALA A 108 -0.78 -2.14 2.13
N PHE A 109 -1.43 -2.72 3.15
CA PHE A 109 -1.91 -4.10 3.11
C PHE A 109 -3.11 -4.31 2.18
N PHE A 110 -3.92 -3.29 1.89
CA PHE A 110 -5.00 -3.39 0.91
C PHE A 110 -4.51 -3.77 -0.50
N PRO A 111 -3.61 -3.02 -1.15
CA PRO A 111 -3.14 -3.40 -2.49
C PRO A 111 -2.38 -4.74 -2.49
N ILE A 112 -1.65 -5.06 -1.41
CA ILE A 112 -0.96 -6.35 -1.25
C ILE A 112 -1.96 -7.51 -1.18
N SER A 113 -3.07 -7.33 -0.45
CA SER A 113 -4.09 -8.38 -0.30
C SER A 113 -4.82 -8.66 -1.59
N ILE A 114 -5.16 -7.62 -2.35
CA ILE A 114 -5.82 -7.76 -3.65
C ILE A 114 -4.83 -8.42 -4.63
N PHE A 115 -3.55 -8.05 -4.60
CA PHE A 115 -2.50 -8.69 -5.41
C PHE A 115 -2.36 -10.19 -5.09
N CYS A 116 -2.26 -10.55 -3.81
CA CYS A 116 -2.22 -11.94 -3.37
C CYS A 116 -3.51 -12.69 -3.73
N GLY A 117 -4.67 -12.07 -3.58
CA GLY A 117 -5.97 -12.66 -3.92
C GLY A 117 -6.07 -13.02 -5.40
N ASN A 118 -5.66 -12.12 -6.29
CA ASN A 118 -5.64 -12.39 -7.73
C ASN A 118 -4.71 -13.55 -8.10
N TYR A 119 -3.59 -13.70 -7.41
CA TYR A 119 -2.70 -14.83 -7.58
C TYR A 119 -3.37 -16.17 -7.20
N PHE A 120 -4.04 -16.22 -6.04
CA PHE A 120 -4.70 -17.46 -5.58
C PHE A 120 -5.94 -17.83 -6.40
N LEU A 121 -6.67 -16.84 -6.92
CA LEU A 121 -7.74 -17.04 -7.88
C LEU A 121 -7.23 -17.73 -9.15
N GLN A 122 -6.11 -17.26 -9.71
CA GLN A 122 -5.48 -17.91 -10.88
C GLN A 122 -4.97 -19.32 -10.56
N ALA A 123 -4.51 -19.56 -9.33
CA ALA A 123 -4.05 -20.89 -8.88
C ALA A 123 -5.18 -21.90 -8.61
N ARG A 124 -6.45 -21.58 -8.94
CA ARG A 124 -7.66 -22.37 -8.61
C ARG A 124 -7.83 -22.67 -7.12
N ARG A 125 -7.19 -21.90 -6.24
CA ARG A 125 -7.31 -22.04 -4.78
C ARG A 125 -8.07 -20.84 -4.21
N ALA A 126 -9.32 -20.67 -4.65
CA ALA A 126 -10.18 -19.55 -4.26
C ALA A 126 -10.31 -19.43 -2.72
N TRP A 127 -10.44 -20.57 -2.03
CA TRP A 127 -10.56 -20.62 -0.56
C TRP A 127 -9.36 -19.97 0.17
N LEU A 128 -8.14 -20.08 -0.35
CA LEU A 128 -6.96 -19.42 0.23
C LEU A 128 -7.01 -17.91 0.04
N SER A 129 -7.52 -17.44 -1.10
CA SER A 129 -7.68 -16.00 -1.35
C SER A 129 -8.69 -15.38 -0.37
N GLU A 130 -9.81 -16.07 -0.15
CA GLU A 130 -10.86 -15.65 0.78
C GLU A 130 -10.36 -15.70 2.22
N PHE A 131 -9.62 -16.75 2.59
CA PHE A 131 -9.02 -16.86 3.91
C PHE A 131 -8.04 -15.71 4.19
N ILE A 132 -7.14 -15.39 3.25
CA ILE A 132 -6.18 -14.28 3.40
C ILE A 132 -6.92 -12.94 3.51
N PHE A 133 -7.93 -12.73 2.67
CA PHE A 133 -8.74 -11.51 2.71
C PHE A 133 -9.50 -11.36 4.03
N LEU A 134 -10.13 -12.44 4.52
CA LEU A 134 -10.83 -12.47 5.80
C LEU A 134 -9.88 -12.25 6.98
N THR A 135 -8.68 -12.84 6.94
CA THR A 135 -7.68 -12.68 8.01
C THR A 135 -7.21 -11.23 8.10
N LEU A 136 -7.02 -10.57 6.96
CA LEU A 136 -6.71 -9.15 6.88
C LEU A 136 -7.85 -8.27 7.37
N LEU A 137 -9.08 -8.57 6.96
CA LEU A 137 -10.26 -7.80 7.36
C LEU A 137 -10.49 -7.91 8.88
N LEU A 138 -10.31 -9.11 9.45
CA LEU A 138 -10.34 -9.34 10.90
C LEU A 138 -9.21 -8.59 11.61
N SER A 139 -7.99 -8.60 11.07
CA SER A 139 -6.87 -7.85 11.65
C SER A 139 -7.16 -6.35 11.70
N ILE A 140 -7.71 -5.79 10.62
CA ILE A 140 -8.11 -4.38 10.57
C ILE A 140 -9.23 -4.13 11.60
N GLY A 141 -10.27 -4.96 11.63
CA GLY A 141 -11.38 -4.84 12.57
C GLY A 141 -10.93 -4.89 14.03
N CYS A 142 -10.04 -5.82 14.40
CA CYS A 142 -9.46 -5.90 15.73
C CYS A 142 -8.64 -4.65 16.07
N THR A 143 -7.86 -4.13 15.12
CA THR A 143 -7.04 -2.92 15.34
C THR A 143 -7.92 -1.71 15.63
N TYR A 144 -8.99 -1.52 14.85
CA TYR A 144 -9.95 -0.45 15.09
C TYR A 144 -10.69 -0.64 16.42
N ALA A 145 -11.07 -1.87 16.78
CA ALA A 145 -11.74 -2.16 18.05
C ALA A 145 -10.85 -1.86 19.26
N ILE A 146 -9.55 -2.17 19.18
CA ILE A 146 -8.57 -1.85 20.22
C ILE A 146 -8.43 -0.32 20.35
N HIS A 147 -8.24 0.39 19.23
CA HIS A 147 -8.14 1.86 19.25
C HIS A 147 -9.41 2.54 19.78
N LEU A 148 -10.59 2.00 19.47
CA LEU A 148 -11.86 2.56 19.97
C LEU A 148 -11.96 2.43 21.50
N LYS A 149 -11.47 1.32 22.08
CA LYS A 149 -11.44 1.14 23.54
C LYS A 149 -10.55 2.18 24.25
N TRP A 150 -9.47 2.63 23.61
CA TRP A 150 -8.57 3.65 24.16
C TRP A 150 -9.12 5.08 24.08
N ILE A 151 -10.18 5.34 23.29
CA ILE A 151 -10.80 6.67 23.19
C ILE A 151 -11.94 6.84 24.22
N VAL A 152 -12.48 5.73 24.72
CA VAL A 152 -13.64 5.71 25.63
C VAL A 152 -13.24 5.73 27.12
N PHE A 153 -11.94 5.59 27.43
CA PHE A 153 -11.37 5.71 28.76
C PHE A 153 -10.36 6.85 28.83
#